data_AF-A0A8T6XDH1-F1
#
_entry.id   AF-A0A8T6XDH1-F1
#
_cell.length_a   1.000
_cell.length_b   1.000
_cell.length_c   1.000
_cell.angle_alpha   90.00
_cell.angle_beta   90.00
_cell.angle_gamma   90.00
#
_symmetry.space_group_name_H-M   'P 1'
#
loop_
_entity.id
_entity.type
_entity.pdbx_description
1 polymer ?
#
loop_
_entity_poly.entity_id
_entity_poly.type
_entity_poly.pdbx_seq_one_letter_code
_entity_poly.pdbx_strand_id
1 'polypeptide(L)'
;LTGAFELEPGFLTGRILINLDSEDMGVVTIGCAGGGDTSLKLFLEYDHLDPHCTEAIIKVSGLKGGHSGVDIHEDRANAIKLLARVLWNVWDLNLFVIDIKGGDKHNAIPREAWARVGFSSGEVEELRKAISD
;
A
#
# COMPACT_ATOMS: atom_id res chain seq x y z
N LEU A 1 1.24 21.11 -7.15
CA LEU A 1 0.23 21.93 -6.42
C LEU A 1 0.77 23.26 -5.90
N THR A 2 2.08 23.41 -5.58
CA THR A 2 2.64 24.64 -5.01
C THR A 2 2.27 25.92 -5.78
N GLY A 3 2.44 25.95 -7.11
CA GLY A 3 2.12 27.15 -7.89
C GLY A 3 0.64 27.58 -7.87
N ALA A 4 -0.30 26.63 -7.71
CA ALA A 4 -1.72 26.96 -7.60
C ALA A 4 -2.07 27.57 -6.24
N PHE A 5 -1.40 27.11 -5.17
CA PHE A 5 -1.58 27.67 -3.82
C PHE A 5 -0.92 29.04 -3.65
N GLU A 6 0.16 29.31 -4.37
CA GLU A 6 0.91 30.58 -4.31
C GLU A 6 0.34 31.68 -5.23
N LEU A 7 -0.79 31.44 -5.88
CA LEU A 7 -1.40 32.46 -6.75
C LEU A 7 -1.96 33.61 -5.89
N GLU A 8 -1.36 34.79 -6.04
CA GLU A 8 -1.72 35.95 -5.24
C GLU A 8 -3.17 36.42 -5.49
N PRO A 9 -3.90 36.82 -4.42
CA PRO A 9 -5.21 37.44 -4.57
C PRO A 9 -5.15 38.68 -5.48
N GLY A 10 -6.03 38.74 -6.47
CA GLY A 10 -6.10 39.86 -7.42
C GLY A 10 -5.18 39.76 -8.63
N PHE A 11 -4.35 38.70 -8.73
CA PHE A 11 -3.52 38.46 -9.92
C PHE A 11 -4.34 38.22 -11.20
N LEU A 12 -5.50 37.56 -11.07
CA LEU A 12 -6.47 37.34 -12.14
C LEU A 12 -7.77 38.10 -11.87
N THR A 13 -8.31 38.76 -12.89
CA THR A 13 -9.57 39.55 -12.81
C THR A 13 -10.74 38.91 -13.56
N GLY A 14 -10.49 37.83 -14.30
CA GLY A 14 -11.53 37.11 -15.05
C GLY A 14 -12.53 36.41 -14.13
N ARG A 15 -13.79 36.34 -14.56
CA ARG A 15 -14.87 35.63 -13.84
C ARG A 15 -15.03 34.16 -14.22
N ILE A 16 -14.32 33.72 -15.27
CA ILE A 16 -14.39 32.37 -15.83
C ILE A 16 -12.97 31.85 -16.00
N LEU A 17 -12.72 30.63 -15.51
CA LEU A 17 -11.49 29.88 -15.70
C LEU A 17 -11.82 28.59 -16.42
N ILE A 18 -11.11 28.31 -17.51
CA ILE A 18 -11.19 27.03 -18.22
C ILE A 18 -9.86 26.32 -17.97
N ASN A 19 -9.92 25.28 -17.14
CA ASN A 19 -8.78 24.39 -16.94
C ASN A 19 -8.67 23.44 -18.13
N LEU A 20 -7.46 23.24 -18.65
CA LEU A 20 -7.18 22.40 -19.83
C LEU A 20 -6.45 21.10 -19.46
N ASP A 21 -6.49 20.72 -18.18
CA ASP A 21 -5.76 19.59 -17.61
C ASP A 21 -6.65 18.33 -17.51
N SER A 22 -7.70 18.25 -18.33
CA SER A 22 -8.55 17.06 -18.45
C SER A 22 -7.92 16.09 -19.44
N GLU A 23 -7.79 14.83 -19.04
CA GLU A 23 -7.19 13.78 -19.87
C GLU A 23 -8.24 13.02 -20.72
N ASP A 24 -9.52 13.18 -20.42
CA ASP A 24 -10.63 12.50 -21.11
C ASP A 24 -11.31 13.40 -22.15
N MET A 25 -11.26 12.99 -23.42
CA MET A 25 -11.87 13.72 -24.53
C MET A 25 -13.40 13.67 -24.48
N GLY A 26 -14.05 14.82 -24.67
CA GLY A 26 -15.51 14.93 -24.68
C GLY A 26 -16.15 14.92 -23.28
N VAL A 27 -15.34 14.92 -22.23
CA VAL A 27 -15.78 14.97 -20.83
C VAL A 27 -15.49 16.36 -20.25
N VAL A 28 -16.44 16.91 -19.49
CA VAL A 28 -16.27 18.16 -18.75
C VAL A 28 -16.19 17.85 -17.27
N THR A 29 -15.00 18.03 -16.69
CA THR A 29 -14.77 17.84 -15.25
C THR A 29 -15.21 19.10 -14.49
N ILE A 30 -16.24 18.96 -13.65
CA ILE A 30 -16.80 20.07 -12.85
C ILE A 30 -16.34 20.07 -11.39
N GLY A 31 -15.51 19.12 -10.98
CA GLY A 31 -14.98 19.03 -9.63
C GLY A 31 -13.95 17.91 -9.48
N CYS A 32 -13.19 17.97 -8.39
CA CYS A 32 -12.19 16.97 -8.02
C CYS A 32 -12.21 16.73 -6.50
N ALA A 33 -11.62 15.61 -6.07
CA ALA A 33 -11.35 15.37 -4.67
C ALA A 33 -10.15 16.21 -4.19
N GLY A 34 -10.17 16.64 -2.93
CA GLY A 34 -8.97 17.13 -2.25
C GLY A 34 -7.99 15.99 -1.92
N GLY A 35 -6.80 16.34 -1.41
CA GLY A 35 -5.78 15.36 -1.01
C GLY A 35 -5.11 15.75 0.31
N GLY A 36 -4.59 14.74 1.01
CA GLY A 36 -3.81 14.91 2.22
C GLY A 36 -3.06 13.62 2.55
N ASP A 37 -1.83 13.77 3.05
CA ASP A 37 -0.98 12.63 3.40
C ASP A 37 -1.13 12.28 4.88
N THR A 38 -1.15 10.98 5.19
CA THR A 38 -1.12 10.47 6.56
C THR A 38 0.08 9.54 6.71
N SER A 39 0.79 9.66 7.83
CA SER A 39 1.89 8.75 8.17
C SER A 39 1.65 8.11 9.54
N LEU A 40 1.87 6.80 9.63
CA LEU A 40 1.81 6.02 10.87
C LEU A 40 3.21 5.46 11.14
N LYS A 41 3.71 5.68 12.36
CA LYS A 41 4.97 5.10 12.83
C LYS A 41 4.69 4.21 14.04
N LEU A 42 5.16 2.97 13.99
CA LEU A 42 5.07 2.02 15.08
C LEU A 42 6.44 1.95 15.77
N PHE A 43 6.45 2.08 17.09
CA PHE A 43 7.64 1.84 17.91
C PHE A 43 7.64 0.36 18.28
N LEU A 44 8.66 -0.35 17.84
CA LEU A 44 8.76 -1.80 18.02
C LEU A 44 9.85 -2.12 19.04
N GLU A 45 9.56 -3.11 19.88
CA GLU A 45 10.59 -3.81 20.64
C GLU A 45 11.09 -4.98 19.79
N TYR A 46 12.39 -5.19 19.79
CA TYR A 46 13.04 -6.23 19.01
C TYR A 46 13.60 -7.27 19.97
N ASP A 47 13.42 -8.54 19.63
CA ASP A 47 14.05 -9.66 20.31
C ASP A 47 15.05 -10.36 19.39
N HIS A 48 15.90 -11.20 19.97
CA HIS A 48 16.82 -12.04 19.22
C HIS A 48 16.07 -13.24 18.63
N LEU A 49 16.23 -13.45 17.33
CA LEU A 49 15.73 -14.65 16.68
C LEU A 49 16.52 -15.87 17.17
N ASP A 50 15.83 -16.94 17.54
CA ASP A 50 16.46 -18.21 17.88
C ASP A 50 17.31 -18.70 16.68
N PRO A 51 18.61 -19.02 16.87
CA PRO A 51 19.47 -19.56 15.80
C PRO A 51 18.94 -20.85 15.14
N HIS A 52 18.01 -21.56 15.78
CA HIS A 52 17.38 -22.78 15.27
C HIS A 52 16.09 -22.53 14.48
N CYS A 53 15.61 -21.27 14.42
CA CYS A 53 14.49 -20.91 13.56
C CYS A 53 14.82 -21.10 12.09
N THR A 54 13.81 -21.45 11.32
CA THR A 54 13.85 -21.41 9.85
C THR A 54 13.28 -20.08 9.37
N GLU A 55 13.93 -19.47 8.38
CA GLU A 55 13.45 -18.24 7.75
C GLU A 55 12.72 -18.54 6.44
N ALA A 56 11.67 -17.78 6.15
CA ALA A 56 11.01 -17.75 4.84
C ALA A 56 10.63 -16.33 4.43
N ILE A 57 10.31 -16.16 3.15
CA ILE A 57 9.74 -14.93 2.61
C ILE A 57 8.32 -15.24 2.14
N ILE A 58 7.35 -14.54 2.72
CA ILE A 58 5.97 -14.53 2.24
C ILE A 58 5.84 -13.33 1.32
N LYS A 59 5.49 -13.56 0.05
CA LYS A 59 5.35 -12.52 -0.97
C LYS A 59 3.95 -12.50 -1.54
N VAL A 60 3.34 -11.32 -1.57
CA VAL A 60 2.16 -11.01 -2.38
C VAL A 60 2.63 -10.23 -3.60
N SER A 61 2.36 -10.73 -4.80
CA SER A 61 2.80 -10.09 -6.05
C SER A 61 1.84 -10.37 -7.20
N GLY A 62 2.00 -9.64 -8.30
CA GLY A 62 1.18 -9.84 -9.50
C GLY A 62 -0.19 -9.16 -9.44
N LEU A 63 -0.45 -8.31 -8.44
CA LEU A 63 -1.69 -7.53 -8.40
C LEU A 63 -1.70 -6.46 -9.49
N LYS A 64 -2.91 -6.09 -9.91
CA LYS A 64 -3.14 -5.09 -10.96
C LYS A 64 -2.53 -3.72 -10.63
N GLY A 65 -2.61 -3.30 -9.37
CA GLY A 65 -2.21 -1.94 -8.95
C GLY A 65 -3.09 -0.88 -9.58
N GLY A 66 -2.63 0.37 -9.62
CA GLY A 66 -3.40 1.46 -10.22
C GLY A 66 -3.14 2.81 -9.56
N HIS A 67 -3.77 3.85 -10.07
CA HIS A 67 -3.80 5.15 -9.45
C HIS A 67 -4.75 5.14 -8.24
N SER A 68 -4.26 5.51 -7.06
CA SER A 68 -4.99 5.43 -5.78
C SER A 68 -6.25 6.32 -5.69
N GLY A 69 -6.38 7.32 -6.56
CA GLY A 69 -7.62 8.11 -6.75
C GLY A 69 -8.52 7.52 -7.83
N VAL A 70 -8.16 7.72 -9.11
CA VAL A 70 -8.91 7.26 -10.28
C VAL A 70 -9.36 5.79 -10.20
N ASP A 71 -8.47 4.86 -9.85
CA ASP A 71 -8.77 3.43 -9.91
C ASP A 71 -9.36 2.85 -8.60
N ILE A 72 -9.59 3.66 -7.55
CA ILE A 72 -9.94 3.13 -6.22
C ILE A 72 -11.31 2.43 -6.19
N HIS A 73 -12.20 2.83 -7.09
CA HIS A 73 -13.55 2.30 -7.23
C HIS A 73 -13.61 0.94 -7.93
N GLU A 74 -12.49 0.46 -8.49
CA GLU A 74 -12.42 -0.81 -9.21
C GLU A 74 -12.19 -2.04 -8.29
N ASP A 75 -12.27 -1.87 -6.97
CA ASP A 75 -12.05 -2.94 -5.97
C ASP A 75 -10.72 -3.70 -6.17
N ARG A 76 -9.69 -3.00 -6.65
CA ARG A 76 -8.36 -3.59 -6.86
C ARG A 76 -7.72 -3.92 -5.51
N ALA A 77 -7.17 -5.12 -5.39
CA ALA A 77 -6.51 -5.55 -4.16
C ALA A 77 -5.22 -4.76 -3.87
N ASN A 78 -4.97 -4.51 -2.58
CA ASN A 78 -3.77 -3.86 -2.07
C ASN A 78 -2.82 -4.91 -1.46
N ALA A 79 -1.61 -5.02 -2.01
CA ALA A 79 -0.64 -6.05 -1.60
C ALA A 79 -0.24 -5.95 -0.11
N ILE A 80 -0.12 -4.74 0.44
CA ILE A 80 0.24 -4.52 1.85
C ILE A 80 -0.88 -5.05 2.76
N LYS A 81 -2.13 -4.73 2.43
CA LYS A 81 -3.30 -5.17 3.22
C LYS A 81 -3.49 -6.68 3.14
N LEU A 82 -3.28 -7.28 1.96
CA LEU A 82 -3.33 -8.74 1.80
C LEU A 82 -2.22 -9.43 2.58
N LEU A 83 -0.98 -8.96 2.48
CA LEU A 83 0.14 -9.53 3.22
C LEU A 83 -0.13 -9.47 4.74
N ALA A 84 -0.59 -8.33 5.25
CA ALA A 84 -0.95 -8.20 6.67
C ALA A 84 -2.05 -9.18 7.09
N ARG A 85 -3.04 -9.43 6.21
CA ARG A 85 -4.10 -10.42 6.46
C ARG A 85 -3.55 -11.85 6.46
N VAL A 86 -2.64 -12.19 5.55
CA VAL A 86 -1.97 -13.49 5.53
C VAL A 86 -1.19 -13.71 6.81
N LEU A 87 -0.37 -12.74 7.23
CA LEU A 87 0.40 -12.80 8.48
C LEU A 87 -0.51 -12.93 9.70
N TRP A 88 -1.66 -12.25 9.71
CA TRP A 88 -2.65 -12.36 10.76
C TRP A 88 -3.24 -13.77 10.88
N ASN A 89 -3.55 -14.42 9.75
CA ASN A 89 -4.14 -15.75 9.74
C ASN A 89 -3.16 -16.85 10.20
N VAL A 90 -1.86 -16.63 10.05
CA VAL A 90 -0.82 -17.59 10.44
C VAL A 90 -0.14 -17.21 11.77
N TRP A 91 -0.69 -16.23 12.49
CA TRP A 91 -0.10 -15.71 13.72
C TRP A 91 0.06 -16.78 14.80
N ASP A 92 -0.85 -17.74 14.85
CA ASP A 92 -0.85 -18.83 15.85
C ASP A 92 0.28 -19.86 15.65
N LEU A 93 1.01 -19.81 14.51
CA LEU A 93 2.16 -20.67 14.23
C LEU A 93 3.47 -20.16 14.88
N ASN A 94 3.39 -19.37 15.96
CA ASN A 94 4.54 -18.77 16.65
C ASN A 94 5.55 -18.09 15.70
N LEU A 95 5.02 -17.39 14.71
CA LEU A 95 5.82 -16.77 13.65
C LEU A 95 6.35 -15.39 14.10
N PHE A 96 7.63 -15.14 13.85
CA PHE A 96 8.28 -13.85 14.09
C PHE A 96 8.45 -13.07 12.80
N VAL A 97 8.01 -11.81 12.76
CA VAL A 97 8.26 -10.92 11.62
C VAL A 97 9.62 -10.25 11.78
N ILE A 98 10.52 -10.50 10.83
CA ILE A 98 11.90 -10.00 10.85
C ILE A 98 12.01 -8.70 10.05
N ASP A 99 11.34 -8.62 8.90
CA ASP A 99 11.23 -7.41 8.06
C ASP A 99 9.92 -7.45 7.28
N ILE A 100 9.33 -6.29 7.00
CA ILE A 100 8.10 -6.19 6.21
C ILE A 100 8.15 -4.92 5.35
N LYS A 101 7.93 -5.08 4.04
CA LYS A 101 7.92 -3.98 3.07
C LYS A 101 6.87 -4.19 2.00
N GLY A 102 6.34 -3.10 1.45
CA GLY A 102 5.43 -3.15 0.33
C GLY A 102 5.03 -1.77 -0.18
N GLY A 103 4.51 -1.74 -1.41
CA GLY A 103 4.26 -0.49 -2.13
C GLY A 103 5.51 0.12 -2.76
N ASP A 104 5.31 1.20 -3.49
CA ASP A 104 6.37 1.95 -4.20
C ASP A 104 6.12 3.46 -4.05
N LYS A 105 4.95 3.93 -4.48
CA LYS A 105 4.55 5.35 -4.41
C LYS A 105 3.29 5.53 -3.58
N HIS A 106 3.18 6.66 -2.90
CA HIS A 106 2.02 7.00 -2.07
C HIS A 106 0.71 7.10 -2.88
N ASN A 107 0.80 7.51 -4.15
CA ASN A 107 -0.35 7.69 -5.02
C ASN A 107 -0.70 6.44 -5.85
N ALA A 108 -0.06 5.29 -5.58
CA ALA A 108 -0.30 4.05 -6.31
C ALA A 108 -0.86 2.95 -5.40
N ILE A 109 -1.84 2.20 -5.90
CA ILE A 109 -2.35 0.99 -5.23
C ILE A 109 -1.21 -0.05 -5.25
N PRO A 110 -0.70 -0.51 -4.08
CA PRO A 110 0.44 -1.41 -3.98
C PRO A 110 0.23 -2.74 -4.70
N ARG A 111 1.16 -3.08 -5.59
CA ARG A 111 1.15 -4.32 -6.39
C ARG A 111 1.91 -5.47 -5.77
N GLU A 112 2.92 -5.12 -4.97
CA GLU A 112 3.82 -6.06 -4.34
C GLU A 112 4.04 -5.69 -2.87
N ALA A 113 4.13 -6.71 -2.04
CA ALA A 113 4.55 -6.64 -0.66
C ALA A 113 5.19 -7.97 -0.25
N TRP A 114 6.12 -7.92 0.68
CA TRP A 114 6.76 -9.11 1.23
C TRP A 114 7.06 -8.94 2.72
N ALA A 115 7.08 -10.07 3.43
CA ALA A 115 7.56 -10.15 4.80
C ALA A 115 8.57 -11.29 4.91
N ARG A 116 9.69 -11.01 5.57
CA ARG A 116 10.63 -12.02 6.00
C ARG A 116 10.23 -12.46 7.40
N VAL A 117 10.07 -13.78 7.57
CA VAL A 117 9.50 -14.38 8.77
C VAL A 117 10.41 -15.50 9.28
N GLY A 118 10.48 -15.66 10.60
CA GLY A 118 11.13 -16.78 11.28
C GLY A 118 10.11 -17.63 12.02
N PHE A 119 10.28 -18.95 12.02
CA PHE A 119 9.38 -19.91 12.67
C PHE A 119 10.12 -21.22 13.02
N SER A 120 9.48 -22.13 13.75
CA SER A 120 10.13 -23.39 14.14
C SER A 120 10.27 -24.32 12.93
N SER A 121 11.39 -25.04 12.80
CA SER A 121 11.71 -25.84 11.61
C SER A 121 10.66 -26.91 11.21
N GLY A 122 9.76 -27.32 12.11
CA GLY A 122 8.67 -28.26 11.84
C GLY A 122 7.42 -27.66 11.17
N GLU A 123 7.29 -26.33 11.12
CA GLU A 123 6.03 -25.66 10.78
C GLU A 123 5.96 -25.20 9.30
N VAL A 124 6.97 -25.50 8.47
CA VAL A 124 7.03 -25.07 7.05
C VAL A 124 5.79 -25.52 6.27
N GLU A 125 5.38 -26.77 6.46
CA GLU A 125 4.27 -27.36 5.71
C GLU A 125 2.92 -26.84 6.20
N GLU A 126 2.80 -26.53 7.48
CA GLU A 126 1.61 -25.89 8.06
C GLU A 126 1.48 -24.45 7.57
N LEU A 127 2.59 -23.71 7.52
CA LEU A 127 2.64 -22.37 6.93
C LEU A 127 2.20 -22.39 5.45
N ARG A 128 2.69 -23.36 4.67
CA ARG A 128 2.28 -23.51 3.26
C ARG A 128 0.79 -23.79 3.10
N LYS A 129 0.24 -24.69 3.92
CA LYS A 129 -1.20 -24.99 3.92
C LYS A 129 -2.02 -23.77 4.29
N ALA A 130 -1.67 -23.09 5.38
CA ALA A 130 -2.39 -21.93 5.88
C ALA A 130 -2.38 -20.72 4.93
N ILE A 131 -1.36 -20.61 4.05
CA ILE A 131 -1.29 -19.56 3.02
C ILE A 131 -2.08 -19.94 1.74
N SER A 132 -2.33 -21.23 1.52
CA SER A 132 -3.01 -21.73 0.32
C SER A 132 -4.54 -21.71 0.42
N ASP A 133 -5.08 -21.51 1.63
CA ASP A 133 -6.52 -21.38 1.94
C ASP A 133 -6.99 -19.91 1.90
#